data_AF-A0A967MYK4-F1
#
_entry.id   AF-A0A967MYK4-F1
#
_cell.length_a   1.000
_cell.length_b   1.000
_cell.length_c   1.000
_cell.angle_alpha   90.00
_cell.angle_beta   90.00
_cell.angle_gamma   90.00
#
_symmetry.space_group_name_H-M   'P 1'
#
loop_
_entity.id
_entity.type
_entity.pdbx_description
1 polymer ?
#
loop_
_entity_poly.entity_id
_entity_poly.type
_entity_poly.pdbx_seq_one_letter_code
_entity_poly.pdbx_strand_id
1 'polypeptide(L)' 'WPRKGAIRVGSDGDLTIIDLARTGVIRADDLHGKSNLTPFDGHRTRGQAVATIVRGHVVMRDGEVVGEPLGRIVKPVAVT' A
#
# COMPACT_ATOMS: atom_id res chain seq x y z
N TRP A 1 -16.82 -6.68 -1.76
CA TRP A 1 -17.05 -5.37 -2.40
C TRP A 1 -18.42 -4.83 -1.95
N PRO A 2 -18.68 -3.50 -1.83
CA PRO A 2 -17.77 -2.38 -2.04
C PRO A 2 -16.99 -1.96 -0.79
N ARG A 3 -17.06 -2.72 0.32
CA ARG A 3 -16.33 -2.41 1.56
C ARG A 3 -14.82 -2.12 1.34
N LYS A 4 -14.18 -2.83 0.40
CA LYS A 4 -12.81 -2.60 -0.06
C LYS A 4 -12.78 -2.46 -1.57
N GLY A 5 -11.75 -1.81 -2.10
CA GLY A 5 -11.50 -1.64 -3.54
C GLY A 5 -12.38 -0.58 -4.21
N ALA A 6 -12.96 0.34 -3.44
CA ALA A 6 -13.76 1.45 -3.96
C ALA A 6 -13.51 2.72 -3.15
N ILE A 7 -13.44 3.86 -3.83
CA ILE A 7 -13.43 5.18 -3.22
C ILE A 7 -14.87 5.70 -3.24
N ARG A 8 -15.61 5.44 -2.16
CA ARG A 8 -17.03 5.78 -2.04
C ARG A 8 -17.39 5.94 -0.57
N VAL A 9 -18.39 6.79 -0.29
CA VAL A 9 -19.04 6.85 1.03
C VAL A 9 -19.49 5.44 1.44
N GLY A 10 -19.13 5.03 2.66
CA GLY A 10 -19.43 3.70 3.21
C GLY A 10 -18.35 2.63 2.98
N SER A 11 -17.33 2.89 2.15
CA SER A 11 -16.16 2.00 2.02
C SER A 11 -15.16 2.22 3.16
N ASP A 12 -14.34 1.21 3.45
CA ASP A 12 -13.21 1.36 4.39
C ASP A 12 -12.26 2.45 3.85
N GLY A 13 -11.76 3.31 4.74
CA GLY A 13 -10.75 4.33 4.43
C GLY A 13 -9.36 3.75 4.20
N ASP A 14 -9.25 2.79 3.27
CA ASP A 14 -8.02 2.14 2.86
C ASP A 14 -7.62 2.69 1.48
N LEU A 15 -6.59 3.52 1.44
CA LEU A 15 -6.19 4.28 0.25
C LEU A 15 -4.67 4.26 0.07
N THR A 16 -4.21 4.32 -1.18
CA THR A 16 -2.80 4.55 -1.51
C THR A 16 -2.72 5.82 -2.35
N ILE A 17 -1.85 6.74 -1.97
CA ILE A 17 -1.53 7.93 -2.76
C ILE A 17 -0.34 7.58 -3.65
N ILE A 18 -0.52 7.72 -4.97
CA ILE A 18 0.49 7.40 -5.98
C ILE A 18 0.90 8.67 -6.70
N ASP A 19 2.19 8.98 -6.68
CA ASP A 19 2.78 10.00 -7.55
C ASP A 19 3.16 9.36 -8.88
N LEU A 20 2.38 9.65 -9.93
CA LEU A 20 2.55 9.09 -11.28
C LEU A 20 3.71 9.72 -12.08
N ALA A 21 4.27 10.84 -11.61
CA ALA A 21 5.40 11.51 -12.25
C ALA A 21 6.74 10.93 -11.79
N ARG A 22 6.80 10.33 -10.60
CA ARG A 22 8.01 9.69 -10.10
C ARG A 22 8.38 8.46 -10.92
N THR A 23 9.67 8.33 -11.16
CA THR A 23 10.29 7.16 -11.77
C THR A 23 11.36 6.63 -10.83
N GLY A 24 11.57 5.33 -10.83
CA GLY A 24 12.56 4.70 -9.96
C GLY A 24 13.12 3.41 -10.55
N VAL A 25 13.99 2.78 -9.78
CA VAL A 25 14.49 1.43 -10.01
C VAL A 25 14.22 0.65 -8.74
N ILE A 26 13.56 -0.49 -8.83
CA ILE A 26 13.39 -1.38 -7.68
C ILE A 26 14.77 -1.91 -7.31
N ARG A 27 15.18 -1.72 -6.06
CA ARG A 27 16.35 -2.37 -5.48
C ARG A 27 15.94 -3.28 -4.35
N ALA A 28 16.55 -4.45 -4.27
CA ALA A 28 16.28 -5.41 -3.21
C ALA A 28 16.53 -4.81 -1.81
N ASP A 29 17.57 -4.00 -1.67
CA ASP A 29 17.96 -3.35 -0.41
C ASP A 29 16.96 -2.27 0.06
N ASP A 30 16.12 -1.74 -0.84
CA ASP A 30 15.09 -0.74 -0.51
C ASP A 30 13.77 -1.38 -0.03
N LEU A 31 13.65 -2.72 -0.09
CA LEU A 31 12.42 -3.42 0.25
C LEU A 31 12.29 -3.66 1.75
N HIS A 32 11.10 -3.40 2.28
CA HIS A 32 10.78 -3.56 3.71
C HIS A 32 10.39 -5.01 4.07
N GLY A 33 10.66 -5.96 3.18
CA GLY A 33 10.41 -7.38 3.41
C GLY A 33 11.49 -8.01 4.29
N LYS A 34 11.21 -9.16 4.90
CA LYS A 34 12.23 -9.91 5.66
C LYS A 34 13.34 -10.52 4.78
N SER A 35 13.07 -10.64 3.48
CA SER A 35 13.98 -11.22 2.49
C SER A 35 14.43 -10.12 1.54
N ASN A 36 15.73 -10.07 1.27
CA ASN A 36 16.34 -9.14 0.31
C ASN A 36 16.47 -9.80 -1.07
N LEU A 37 15.55 -10.70 -1.43
CA LEU A 37 15.50 -11.31 -2.75
C LEU A 37 14.21 -10.90 -3.44
N THR A 38 14.33 -10.27 -4.60
CA THR A 38 13.20 -9.91 -5.46
C THR A 38 13.57 -10.18 -6.93
N PRO A 39 12.66 -10.75 -7.74
CA PRO A 39 12.89 -10.90 -9.17
C PRO A 39 12.86 -9.55 -9.91
N PHE A 40 12.50 -8.47 -9.22
CA PHE A 40 12.36 -7.13 -9.78
C PHE A 40 13.58 -6.24 -9.53
N ASP A 41 14.67 -6.76 -8.97
CA ASP A 41 15.89 -5.96 -8.76
C ASP A 41 16.41 -5.41 -10.10
N GLY A 42 16.67 -4.09 -10.15
CA GLY A 42 17.03 -3.38 -11.38
C GLY A 42 15.86 -2.99 -12.29
N HIS A 43 14.61 -3.35 -11.95
CA HIS A 43 13.44 -3.02 -12.76
C HIS A 43 13.07 -1.54 -12.67
N ARG A 44 12.96 -0.86 -13.82
CA ARG A 44 12.52 0.55 -13.88
C ARG A 44 11.01 0.67 -13.71
N THR A 45 10.57 1.60 -12.88
CA THR A 45 9.16 1.86 -12.60
C THR A 45 8.77 3.29 -12.96
N ARG A 46 7.46 3.48 -13.20
CA ARG A 46 6.79 4.78 -13.26
C ARG A 46 5.59 4.73 -12.33
N GLY A 47 5.47 5.74 -11.48
CA GLY A 47 4.54 5.71 -10.35
C GLY A 47 5.24 5.25 -9.08
N GLN A 48 5.06 5.99 -7.99
CA GLN A 48 5.51 5.58 -6.65
C GLN A 48 4.38 5.78 -5.64
N ALA A 49 4.13 4.79 -4.80
CA ALA A 49 3.29 4.95 -3.62
C ALA A 49 4.01 5.87 -2.62
N VAL A 50 3.47 7.05 -2.38
CA VAL A 50 4.07 8.07 -1.49
C VAL A 50 3.39 8.13 -0.13
N ALA A 51 2.18 7.59 -0.02
CA ALA A 51 1.51 7.38 1.26
C ALA A 51 0.55 6.19 1.20
N THR A 52 0.44 5.47 2.31
CA THR A 52 -0.59 4.43 2.52
C THR A 52 -1.43 4.80 3.73
N ILE A 53 -2.74 4.75 3.55
CA ILE A 53 -3.74 5.00 4.59
C ILE A 53 -4.52 3.71 4.82
N VAL A 54 -4.65 3.31 6.07
CA VAL A 54 -5.44 2.14 6.47
C VAL A 54 -6.41 2.56 7.56
N ARG A 55 -7.72 2.31 7.35
CA ARG A 55 -8.80 2.72 8.25
C ARG A 55 -8.73 4.21 8.60
N GLY A 56 -8.39 5.07 7.63
CA GLY A 56 -8.26 6.52 7.82
C GLY A 56 -6.99 7.00 8.53
N HIS A 57 -6.06 6.10 8.85
CA HIS A 57 -4.78 6.45 9.50
C HIS A 57 -3.63 6.29 8.50
N VAL A 58 -2.73 7.27 8.44
CA VAL A 58 -1.50 7.17 7.65
C VAL A 58 -0.57 6.15 8.32
N VAL A 59 -0.18 5.11 7.58
CA VAL A 59 0.69 4.02 8.07
C VAL A 59 2.02 3.93 7.30
N MET A 60 2.13 4.60 6.16
CA MET A 60 3.38 4.80 5.44
C MET A 60 3.36 6.20 4.86
N ARG A 61 4.51 6.89 4.92
CA ARG A 61 4.69 8.20 4.29
C ARG A 61 6.12 8.33 3.78
N ASP A 62 6.25 8.82 2.55
CA ASP A 62 7.54 9.13 1.92
C ASP A 62 8.51 7.93 1.91
N GLY A 63 7.98 6.71 1.80
CA GLY A 63 8.75 5.46 1.77
C GLY A 63 8.90 4.75 3.12
N GLU A 64 8.59 5.43 4.22
CA GLU A 64 8.81 4.90 5.58
C GLU A 64 7.50 4.46 6.24
N VAL A 65 7.51 3.31 6.89
CA VAL A 65 6.38 2.84 7.72
C VAL A 65 6.33 3.70 8.99
N VAL A 66 5.12 4.15 9.35
CA VAL A 66 4.89 5.00 10.52
C VAL A 66 3.77 4.45 11.39
N GLY A 67 3.91 4.65 12.70
CA GLY A 67 2.91 4.24 13.69
C GLY A 67 2.88 2.72 13.94
N GLU A 68 1.87 2.31 14.69
CA GLU A 68 1.71 0.92 15.13
C GLU A 68 0.84 0.09 14.16
N PRO A 69 0.98 -1.25 14.14
CA PRO A 69 0.10 -2.11 13.36
C PRO A 69 -1.37 -1.98 13.76
N LEU A 70 -2.22 -1.58 12.82
CA LEU A 70 -3.65 -1.34 13.08
C LEU A 70 -4.57 -2.51 12.64
N GLY A 71 -4.01 -3.59 12.08
CA GLY A 71 -4.72 -4.64 11.34
C GLY A 71 -5.90 -5.28 12.08
N ARG A 72 -6.93 -5.72 11.33
CA ARG A 72 -8.02 -6.56 11.86
C ARG A 72 -8.44 -7.61 10.85
N ILE A 73 -8.90 -8.77 11.35
CA ILE A 73 -9.48 -9.82 10.53
C ILE A 73 -10.79 -9.30 9.92
N VAL A 74 -10.97 -9.50 8.61
CA VAL A 74 -12.20 -9.21 7.88
C VAL A 74 -12.72 -10.50 7.28
N LYS A 75 -13.96 -10.87 7.63
CA LYS A 75 -14.65 -12.00 6.98
C LYS A 75 -15.19 -11.56 5.62
N PRO A 76 -15.13 -12.41 4.58
CA PRO A 76 -15.87 -12.17 3.35
C PRO A 76 -17.34 -11.95 3.66
N VAL A 77 -17.96 -10.98 3.00
CA VAL A 77 -19.41 -10.80 3.06
C VAL A 77 -20.01 -11.97 2.29
N ALA A 78 -20.86 -12.77 2.93
CA ALA A 78 -21.60 -13.81 2.23
C ALA A 78 -22.42 -13.14 1.11
N VAL A 79 -22.23 -13.60 -0.11
CA VAL A 79 -23.09 -13.19 -1.23
C VAL A 79 -24.38 -13.97 -1.02
N THR A 80 -25.44 -13.27 -0.59
CA THR A 80 -26.81 -13.79 -0.55
C THR A 80 -27.60 -13.11 -1.66
#